data_AF-A0A2G2G8J8-F1
#
_entry.id   AF-A0A2G2G8J8-F1
#
_cell.length_a   1.000
_cell.length_b   1.000
_cell.length_c   1.000
_cell.angle_alpha   90.00
_cell.angle_beta   90.00
_cell.angle_gamma   90.00
#
_symmetry.space_group_name_H-M   'P 1'
#
loop_
_entity.id
_entity.type
_entity.pdbx_description
1 polymer ?
#
loop_
_entity_poly.entity_id
_entity_poly.type
_entity_poly.pdbx_seq_one_letter_code
_entity_poly.pdbx_strand_id
1 'polypeptide(L)'
;MHTNKQHLRQIVIGFLTVFFLIGCGGAPSPWQKAGFTGDEKKENSWQAWEDIRVKAKDYKDWNKIGIKTPAAASDWINVGAKIPKQAYAWMKIGINSPIEVRKWAKVGVHDTAHVKKWKLARVKKPSEAKKWMKIKVDNPTEVAKWKKAGIKTVEDAKSWKRLGLNINEIDLWVKSGVTSFNEGRKWLKLKVKKPKRVKEWKNVGITSPEEAGEWIHAHIPLAKIAAEWKKAGKTPTEARVWAEISQLRYPDVIAWSRLGVQTPSQAKRWIVLDITSPKALSEWKEAKVDSPTQAKAWKDIGVNSADIVNEWKHSPYNTSKQATPWLEAGIKTPSEIQGWRNIGIRSAKEVKSWTDIGVYTPDEVSAWLKFSSSKAKIAQWIEEGYVPQEDK
;
A
#
# COMPACT_ATOMS: atom_id res chain seq x y z
N MET A 1 71.61 -84.33 36.46
CA MET A 1 72.31 -85.47 35.84
C MET A 1 71.28 -86.51 35.40
N HIS A 2 71.53 -87.16 34.26
CA HIS A 2 71.04 -88.50 33.84
C HIS A 2 69.56 -88.90 34.10
N THR A 3 68.71 -88.89 33.06
CA THR A 3 68.28 -90.05 32.21
C THR A 3 67.30 -91.02 32.87
N ASN A 4 66.35 -91.70 32.22
CA ASN A 4 65.71 -91.73 30.89
C ASN A 4 64.95 -93.08 30.83
N LYS A 5 63.67 -93.09 30.44
CA LYS A 5 62.85 -94.20 29.85
C LYS A 5 61.37 -93.76 29.93
N GLN A 6 60.63 -93.51 28.83
CA GLN A 6 60.03 -94.47 27.87
C GLN A 6 59.23 -95.58 28.57
N HIS A 7 57.94 -95.86 28.30
CA HIS A 7 56.96 -95.45 27.26
C HIS A 7 55.51 -95.47 27.87
N LEU A 8 54.34 -95.32 27.21
CA LEU A 8 53.89 -95.41 25.80
C LEU A 8 52.59 -94.57 25.54
N ARG A 9 52.37 -94.13 24.29
CA ARG A 9 51.11 -93.81 23.55
C ARG A 9 49.76 -93.64 24.29
N GLN A 10 49.06 -92.54 23.96
CA GLN A 10 48.05 -92.57 22.87
C GLN A 10 48.03 -91.24 22.08
N ILE A 11 47.64 -91.31 20.81
CA ILE A 11 47.61 -90.21 19.84
C ILE A 11 46.17 -90.04 19.36
N VAL A 12 45.65 -88.81 19.38
CA VAL A 12 44.42 -88.45 18.66
C VAL A 12 44.77 -87.35 17.66
N ILE A 13 44.75 -87.69 16.38
CA ILE A 13 44.98 -86.76 15.28
C ILE A 13 43.65 -86.06 14.94
N GLY A 14 43.53 -84.79 15.30
CA GLY A 14 42.45 -83.91 14.83
C GLY A 14 42.80 -83.34 13.46
N PHE A 15 42.00 -83.68 12.44
CA PHE A 15 42.30 -83.42 11.02
C PHE A 15 42.48 -81.93 10.69
N LEU A 16 43.59 -81.61 10.01
CA LEU A 16 43.81 -80.35 9.31
C LEU A 16 43.32 -80.50 7.85
N THR A 17 42.02 -80.26 7.60
CA THR A 17 41.45 -80.47 6.26
C THR A 17 41.70 -79.28 5.33
N VAL A 18 42.86 -79.29 4.66
CA VAL A 18 43.13 -78.42 3.51
C VAL A 18 42.31 -78.91 2.32
N PHE A 19 41.17 -78.27 2.05
CA PHE A 19 40.40 -78.52 0.83
C PHE A 19 41.01 -77.79 -0.38
N PHE A 20 41.95 -78.46 -1.05
CA PHE A 20 42.16 -78.26 -2.48
C PHE A 20 41.29 -79.26 -3.23
N LEU A 21 40.15 -78.81 -3.75
CA LEU A 21 39.34 -79.57 -4.72
C LEU A 21 39.09 -78.72 -5.95
N ILE A 22 39.81 -79.05 -7.02
CA ILE A 22 39.44 -78.68 -8.38
C ILE A 22 38.55 -79.81 -8.92
N GLY A 23 37.41 -79.46 -9.51
CA GLY A 23 36.70 -80.37 -10.44
C GLY A 23 35.53 -81.18 -9.88
N CYS A 24 34.44 -80.51 -9.49
CA CYS A 24 33.09 -81.04 -9.68
C CYS A 24 32.16 -79.90 -10.09
N GLY A 25 31.38 -80.10 -11.16
CA GLY A 25 30.48 -79.11 -11.76
C GLY A 25 29.22 -78.86 -10.92
N GLY A 26 29.38 -78.47 -9.66
CA GLY A 26 28.26 -78.02 -8.83
C GLY A 26 27.58 -76.81 -9.46
N ALA A 27 26.25 -76.82 -9.52
CA ALA A 27 25.49 -75.70 -10.07
C ALA A 27 25.87 -74.40 -9.34
N PRO A 28 26.25 -73.31 -10.04
CA PRO A 28 26.80 -72.13 -9.40
C PRO A 28 25.81 -71.56 -8.38
N SER A 29 26.34 -71.17 -7.22
CA SER A 29 25.53 -70.70 -6.09
C SER A 29 24.72 -69.46 -6.50
N PRO A 30 23.62 -69.13 -5.80
CA PRO A 30 22.86 -67.91 -6.08
C PRO A 30 23.75 -66.65 -6.09
N TRP A 31 24.79 -66.61 -5.25
CA TRP A 31 25.78 -65.54 -5.16
C TRP A 31 26.73 -65.52 -6.37
N GLN A 32 27.26 -66.68 -6.79
CA GLN A 32 28.07 -66.78 -8.01
C GLN A 32 27.27 -66.38 -9.26
N LYS A 33 26.01 -66.81 -9.37
CA LYS A 33 25.07 -66.39 -10.43
C LYS A 33 24.77 -64.88 -10.40
N ALA A 34 24.88 -64.24 -9.25
CA ALA A 34 24.75 -62.80 -9.08
C ALA A 34 26.04 -62.01 -9.39
N GLY A 35 27.15 -62.70 -9.66
CA GLY A 35 28.46 -62.10 -9.98
C GLY A 35 29.43 -61.97 -8.80
N PHE A 36 29.18 -62.64 -7.67
CA PHE A 36 30.10 -62.70 -6.54
C PHE A 36 31.27 -63.66 -6.87
N THR A 37 32.51 -63.18 -6.90
CA THR A 37 33.66 -63.99 -7.37
C THR A 37 34.27 -64.90 -6.30
N GLY A 38 34.16 -64.53 -5.02
CA GLY A 38 34.71 -65.30 -3.90
C GLY A 38 36.02 -64.76 -3.33
N ASP A 39 36.74 -63.91 -4.07
CA ASP A 39 38.06 -63.35 -3.70
C ASP A 39 37.97 -62.17 -2.71
N GLU A 40 36.79 -61.92 -2.15
CA GLU A 40 36.52 -60.80 -1.27
C GLU A 40 37.01 -61.10 0.16
N LYS A 41 37.59 -60.10 0.85
CA LYS A 41 37.97 -60.21 2.27
C LYS A 41 36.77 -60.72 3.10
N LYS A 42 37.04 -61.46 4.19
CA LYS A 42 36.01 -62.05 5.08
C LYS A 42 34.86 -61.08 5.47
N GLU A 43 35.19 -59.80 5.69
CA GLU A 43 34.25 -58.70 5.99
C GLU A 43 33.25 -58.33 4.88
N ASN A 44 33.50 -58.76 3.64
CA ASN A 44 32.63 -58.56 2.46
C ASN A 44 32.02 -59.88 1.94
N SER A 45 32.28 -61.00 2.61
CA SER A 45 31.80 -62.34 2.23
C SER A 45 30.29 -62.40 1.99
N TRP A 46 29.83 -63.40 1.22
CA TRP A 46 28.39 -63.60 0.97
C TRP A 46 27.61 -63.81 2.28
N GLN A 47 28.20 -64.43 3.31
CA GLN A 47 27.62 -64.50 4.65
C GLN A 47 27.37 -63.10 5.25
N ALA A 48 28.32 -62.17 5.14
CA ALA A 48 28.16 -60.81 5.65
C ALA A 48 27.05 -60.03 4.92
N TRP A 49 26.73 -60.38 3.67
CA TRP A 49 25.54 -59.88 2.96
C TRP A 49 24.23 -60.56 3.44
N GLU A 50 24.26 -61.85 3.75
CA GLU A 50 23.10 -62.57 4.32
C GLU A 50 22.76 -62.13 5.75
N ASP A 51 23.76 -61.82 6.59
CA ASP A 51 23.61 -61.31 7.95
C ASP A 51 22.78 -60.00 7.99
N ILE A 52 22.98 -59.14 6.98
CA ILE A 52 22.21 -57.89 6.80
C ILE A 52 20.92 -58.09 5.99
N ARG A 53 20.52 -59.34 5.75
CA ARG A 53 19.31 -59.80 5.05
C ARG A 53 19.25 -59.40 3.56
N VAL A 54 20.40 -59.13 2.93
CA VAL A 54 20.46 -58.94 1.47
C VAL A 54 20.48 -60.31 0.79
N LYS A 55 19.62 -60.49 -0.22
CA LYS A 55 19.58 -61.72 -1.02
C LYS A 55 20.52 -61.60 -2.21
N ALA A 56 21.07 -62.71 -2.67
CA ALA A 56 21.96 -62.76 -3.83
C ALA A 56 21.39 -62.04 -5.08
N LYS A 57 20.08 -62.14 -5.34
CA LYS A 57 19.43 -61.42 -6.44
C LYS A 57 19.56 -59.89 -6.34
N ASP A 58 19.58 -59.36 -5.12
CA ASP A 58 19.60 -57.93 -4.82
C ASP A 58 21.04 -57.40 -4.74
N TYR A 59 22.05 -58.26 -4.47
CA TYR A 59 23.48 -57.93 -4.51
C TYR A 59 23.91 -57.35 -5.86
N LYS A 60 23.49 -57.98 -6.97
CA LYS A 60 23.78 -57.49 -8.34
C LYS A 60 23.27 -56.06 -8.55
N ASP A 61 22.10 -55.75 -8.00
CA ASP A 61 21.50 -54.43 -8.10
C ASP A 61 22.12 -53.41 -7.12
N TRP A 62 22.56 -53.82 -5.92
CA TRP A 62 23.39 -52.99 -5.03
C TRP A 62 24.71 -52.60 -5.71
N ASN A 63 25.42 -53.57 -6.30
CA ASN A 63 26.64 -53.34 -7.08
C ASN A 63 26.41 -52.38 -8.25
N LYS A 64 25.30 -52.56 -8.98
CA LYS A 64 24.92 -51.70 -10.12
C LYS A 64 24.69 -50.24 -9.74
N ILE A 65 24.30 -49.96 -8.49
CA ILE A 65 24.16 -48.59 -7.96
C ILE A 65 25.39 -48.11 -7.16
N GLY A 66 26.52 -48.81 -7.30
CA GLY A 66 27.82 -48.43 -6.73
C GLY A 66 28.03 -48.85 -5.26
N ILE A 67 27.13 -49.64 -4.69
CA ILE A 67 27.22 -50.11 -3.29
C ILE A 67 27.82 -51.52 -3.30
N LYS A 68 29.11 -51.59 -3.00
CA LYS A 68 29.96 -52.79 -3.18
C LYS A 68 30.30 -53.55 -1.90
N THR A 69 29.83 -53.11 -0.73
CA THR A 69 30.15 -53.76 0.56
C THR A 69 28.90 -53.96 1.41
N PRO A 70 28.84 -55.02 2.25
CA PRO A 70 27.74 -55.22 3.19
C PRO A 70 27.61 -54.02 4.13
N ALA A 71 28.73 -53.45 4.60
CA ALA A 71 28.71 -52.27 5.47
C ALA A 71 27.97 -51.08 4.83
N ALA A 72 28.25 -50.77 3.55
CA ALA A 72 27.58 -49.68 2.84
C ALA A 72 26.09 -49.98 2.59
N ALA A 73 25.73 -51.22 2.26
CA ALA A 73 24.33 -51.64 2.11
C ALA A 73 23.57 -51.59 3.44
N SER A 74 24.17 -52.07 4.53
CA SER A 74 23.65 -51.99 5.90
C SER A 74 23.33 -50.55 6.29
N ASP A 75 24.24 -49.61 5.99
CA ASP A 75 24.04 -48.19 6.28
C ASP A 75 22.80 -47.61 5.57
N TRP A 76 22.50 -48.06 4.34
CA TRP A 76 21.26 -47.76 3.60
C TRP A 76 20.01 -48.46 4.16
N ILE A 77 20.13 -49.74 4.52
CA ILE A 77 19.04 -50.52 5.15
C ILE A 77 18.62 -49.88 6.48
N ASN A 78 19.60 -49.43 7.28
CA ASN A 78 19.43 -48.72 8.55
C ASN A 78 18.75 -47.34 8.42
N VAL A 79 18.61 -46.79 7.20
CA VAL A 79 17.81 -45.57 6.93
C VAL A 79 16.49 -45.88 6.21
N GLY A 80 16.07 -47.14 6.21
CA GLY A 80 14.80 -47.60 5.64
C GLY A 80 14.86 -47.97 4.16
N ALA A 81 16.01 -47.83 3.49
CA ALA A 81 16.21 -48.29 2.11
C ALA A 81 16.58 -49.78 2.10
N LYS A 82 15.60 -50.63 2.39
CA LYS A 82 15.74 -52.09 2.56
C LYS A 82 16.11 -52.83 1.27
N ILE A 83 15.90 -52.23 0.10
CA ILE A 83 16.21 -52.81 -1.22
C ILE A 83 16.94 -51.81 -2.12
N PRO A 84 17.74 -52.25 -3.11
CA PRO A 84 18.52 -51.37 -3.99
C PRO A 84 17.69 -50.26 -4.64
N LYS A 85 16.48 -50.59 -5.11
CA LYS A 85 15.54 -49.64 -5.73
C LYS A 85 15.19 -48.45 -4.83
N GLN A 86 15.17 -48.63 -3.51
CA GLN A 86 14.90 -47.56 -2.54
C GLN A 86 16.13 -46.67 -2.32
N ALA A 87 17.33 -47.25 -2.21
CA ALA A 87 18.58 -46.48 -2.12
C ALA A 87 18.82 -45.68 -3.41
N TYR A 88 18.58 -46.30 -4.57
CA TYR A 88 18.63 -45.63 -5.87
C TYR A 88 17.63 -44.47 -5.99
N ALA A 89 16.45 -44.55 -5.38
CA ALA A 89 15.49 -43.46 -5.37
C ALA A 89 16.00 -42.22 -4.60
N TRP A 90 16.80 -42.42 -3.54
CA TRP A 90 17.52 -41.35 -2.84
C TRP A 90 18.66 -40.77 -3.70
N MET A 91 19.47 -41.63 -4.32
CA MET A 91 20.56 -41.20 -5.22
C MET A 91 20.03 -40.39 -6.42
N LYS A 92 18.90 -40.79 -7.00
CA LYS A 92 18.24 -40.09 -8.12
C LYS A 92 17.77 -38.67 -7.77
N ILE A 93 17.56 -38.35 -6.49
CA ILE A 93 17.30 -36.98 -6.01
C ILE A 93 18.56 -36.29 -5.45
N GLY A 94 19.74 -36.82 -5.79
CA GLY A 94 21.04 -36.32 -5.36
C GLY A 94 21.28 -36.45 -3.86
N ILE A 95 20.85 -37.56 -3.25
CA ILE A 95 21.24 -37.95 -1.89
C ILE A 95 22.05 -39.23 -2.00
N ASN A 96 23.37 -39.08 -1.91
CA ASN A 96 24.32 -40.16 -2.17
C ASN A 96 24.87 -40.80 -0.89
N SER A 97 24.35 -40.43 0.29
CA SER A 97 24.79 -40.96 1.58
C SER A 97 23.61 -41.17 2.55
N PRO A 98 23.54 -42.32 3.24
CA PRO A 98 22.60 -42.56 4.35
C PRO A 98 22.70 -41.50 5.46
N ILE A 99 23.88 -40.90 5.67
CA ILE A 99 24.07 -39.83 6.65
C ILE A 99 23.22 -38.60 6.31
N GLU A 100 23.04 -38.27 5.03
CA GLU A 100 22.14 -37.20 4.62
C GLU A 100 20.67 -37.60 4.79
N VAL A 101 20.29 -38.86 4.50
CA VAL A 101 18.93 -39.38 4.80
C VAL A 101 18.62 -39.25 6.29
N ARG A 102 19.55 -39.65 7.18
CA ARG A 102 19.42 -39.46 8.64
C ARG A 102 19.27 -37.98 9.02
N LYS A 103 19.93 -37.05 8.32
CA LYS A 103 19.79 -35.60 8.56
C LYS A 103 18.43 -35.06 8.11
N TRP A 104 17.82 -35.58 7.04
CA TRP A 104 16.44 -35.25 6.65
C TRP A 104 15.41 -35.86 7.61
N ALA A 105 15.59 -37.12 8.02
CA ALA A 105 14.72 -37.77 9.00
C ALA A 105 14.71 -37.04 10.36
N LYS A 106 15.89 -36.53 10.81
CA LYS A 106 16.02 -35.68 12.01
C LYS A 106 15.29 -34.33 11.94
N VAL A 107 14.73 -33.96 10.79
CA VAL A 107 13.89 -32.77 10.61
C VAL A 107 12.45 -33.12 10.18
N GLY A 108 12.02 -34.37 10.39
CA GLY A 108 10.65 -34.83 10.11
C GLY A 108 10.38 -35.16 8.64
N VAL A 109 11.41 -35.32 7.81
CA VAL A 109 11.27 -35.63 6.38
C VAL A 109 11.84 -37.02 6.10
N HIS A 110 10.95 -37.99 5.91
CA HIS A 110 11.29 -39.42 5.89
C HIS A 110 11.29 -40.05 4.49
N ASP A 111 10.75 -39.37 3.49
CA ASP A 111 10.56 -39.93 2.14
C ASP A 111 11.21 -39.08 1.03
N THR A 112 11.49 -39.74 -0.09
CA THR A 112 12.14 -39.13 -1.27
C THR A 112 11.27 -38.07 -1.95
N ALA A 113 9.94 -38.19 -1.93
CA ALA A 113 9.06 -37.25 -2.59
C ALA A 113 9.00 -35.90 -1.85
N HIS A 114 8.98 -35.93 -0.51
CA HIS A 114 9.02 -34.74 0.32
C HIS A 114 10.40 -34.06 0.25
N VAL A 115 11.51 -34.81 0.32
CA VAL A 115 12.84 -34.19 0.09
C VAL A 115 12.97 -33.62 -1.33
N LYS A 116 12.43 -34.29 -2.35
CA LYS A 116 12.37 -33.75 -3.72
C LYS A 116 11.61 -32.42 -3.78
N LYS A 117 10.48 -32.29 -3.07
CA LYS A 117 9.74 -31.01 -2.95
C LYS A 117 10.60 -29.91 -2.31
N TRP A 118 11.33 -30.20 -1.23
CA TRP A 118 12.28 -29.25 -0.62
C TRP A 118 13.40 -28.83 -1.59
N LYS A 119 14.02 -29.78 -2.31
CA LYS A 119 15.06 -29.47 -3.32
C LYS A 119 14.50 -28.64 -4.49
N LEU A 120 13.27 -28.91 -4.95
CA LEU A 120 12.57 -28.08 -5.95
C LEU A 120 12.27 -26.66 -5.44
N ALA A 121 11.95 -26.51 -4.15
CA ALA A 121 11.86 -25.22 -3.46
C ALA A 121 13.23 -24.54 -3.21
N ARG A 122 14.29 -25.01 -3.87
CA ARG A 122 15.68 -24.54 -3.74
C ARG A 122 16.20 -24.60 -2.30
N VAL A 123 15.70 -25.53 -1.48
CA VAL A 123 16.20 -25.81 -0.12
C VAL A 123 17.07 -27.06 -0.20
N LYS A 124 18.39 -26.87 -0.17
CA LYS A 124 19.35 -27.97 -0.39
C LYS A 124 19.76 -28.70 0.90
N LYS A 125 19.60 -28.07 2.07
CA LYS A 125 20.12 -28.58 3.35
C LYS A 125 18.96 -28.83 4.35
N PRO A 126 18.94 -29.96 5.09
CA PRO A 126 17.97 -30.21 6.15
C PRO A 126 17.91 -29.11 7.22
N SER A 127 19.06 -28.47 7.51
CA SER A 127 19.13 -27.36 8.48
C SER A 127 18.37 -26.11 8.02
N GLU A 128 18.29 -25.85 6.71
CA GLU A 128 17.47 -24.76 6.15
C GLU A 128 15.98 -25.13 6.21
N ALA A 129 15.61 -26.37 5.86
CA ALA A 129 14.23 -26.86 6.00
C ALA A 129 13.74 -26.75 7.46
N LYS A 130 14.57 -27.16 8.44
CA LYS A 130 14.29 -27.00 9.88
C LYS A 130 14.05 -25.54 10.29
N LYS A 131 14.80 -24.59 9.70
CA LYS A 131 14.58 -23.15 9.95
C LYS A 131 13.21 -22.70 9.42
N TRP A 132 12.82 -23.10 8.20
CA TRP A 132 11.50 -22.80 7.62
C TRP A 132 10.36 -23.41 8.46
N MET A 133 10.47 -24.69 8.83
CA MET A 133 9.50 -25.36 9.70
C MET A 133 9.35 -24.65 11.06
N LYS A 134 10.45 -24.16 11.66
CA LYS A 134 10.43 -23.41 12.92
C LYS A 134 9.63 -22.10 12.85
N ILE A 135 9.41 -21.53 11.66
CA ILE A 135 8.54 -20.35 11.45
C ILE A 135 7.12 -20.72 10.97
N LYS A 136 6.71 -21.98 11.17
CA LYS A 136 5.44 -22.55 10.67
C LYS A 136 5.30 -22.37 9.16
N VAL A 137 6.34 -22.73 8.41
CA VAL A 137 6.36 -22.86 6.95
C VAL A 137 6.98 -24.23 6.65
N ASP A 138 6.18 -25.27 6.79
CA ASP A 138 6.55 -26.67 6.64
C ASP A 138 6.33 -27.19 5.21
N ASN A 139 5.40 -26.60 4.46
CA ASN A 139 5.13 -26.93 3.06
C ASN A 139 6.20 -26.35 2.11
N PRO A 140 6.97 -27.18 1.38
CA PRO A 140 7.99 -26.69 0.45
C PRO A 140 7.42 -25.82 -0.69
N THR A 141 6.18 -26.08 -1.11
CA THR A 141 5.51 -25.28 -2.14
C THR A 141 5.27 -23.84 -1.65
N GLU A 142 5.05 -23.64 -0.35
CA GLU A 142 5.00 -22.29 0.23
C GLU A 142 6.38 -21.64 0.21
N VAL A 143 7.43 -22.36 0.63
CA VAL A 143 8.83 -21.86 0.57
C VAL A 143 9.24 -21.46 -0.85
N ALA A 144 8.78 -22.19 -1.87
CA ALA A 144 8.98 -21.82 -3.26
C ALA A 144 8.27 -20.49 -3.62
N LYS A 145 7.07 -20.22 -3.09
CA LYS A 145 6.39 -18.91 -3.22
C LYS A 145 7.19 -17.79 -2.53
N TRP A 146 7.64 -17.99 -1.29
CA TRP A 146 8.49 -17.02 -0.57
C TRP A 146 9.72 -16.63 -1.40
N LYS A 147 10.46 -17.62 -1.91
CA LYS A 147 11.65 -17.38 -2.75
C LYS A 147 11.31 -16.76 -4.11
N LYS A 148 10.15 -17.07 -4.70
CA LYS A 148 9.66 -16.46 -5.95
C LYS A 148 9.28 -14.98 -5.74
N ALA A 149 8.73 -14.62 -4.58
CA ALA A 149 8.46 -13.24 -4.15
C ALA A 149 9.73 -12.48 -3.72
N GLY A 150 10.93 -12.99 -4.03
CA GLY A 150 12.21 -12.33 -3.71
C GLY A 150 12.74 -12.55 -2.29
N ILE A 151 11.95 -13.18 -1.40
CA ILE A 151 12.32 -13.40 0.00
C ILE A 151 13.19 -14.65 0.12
N LYS A 152 14.50 -14.43 0.11
CA LYS A 152 15.52 -15.50 -0.02
C LYS A 152 15.90 -16.16 1.31
N THR A 153 15.75 -15.48 2.45
CA THR A 153 16.19 -15.96 3.76
C THR A 153 15.02 -16.25 4.70
N VAL A 154 15.23 -17.15 5.66
CA VAL A 154 14.19 -17.47 6.66
C VAL A 154 14.01 -16.29 7.62
N GLU A 155 15.08 -15.55 7.87
CA GLU A 155 15.12 -14.40 8.77
C GLU A 155 14.30 -13.22 8.21
N ASP A 156 14.31 -13.01 6.89
CA ASP A 156 13.43 -12.04 6.20
C ASP A 156 11.97 -12.54 6.17
N ALA A 157 11.74 -13.81 5.80
CA ALA A 157 10.39 -14.41 5.83
C ALA A 157 9.75 -14.34 7.24
N LYS A 158 10.53 -14.62 8.29
CA LYS A 158 10.13 -14.47 9.69
C LYS A 158 9.75 -13.03 10.02
N SER A 159 10.47 -12.05 9.47
CA SER A 159 10.19 -10.63 9.68
C SER A 159 8.88 -10.24 9.01
N TRP A 160 8.66 -10.62 7.75
CA TRP A 160 7.37 -10.44 7.07
C TRP A 160 6.20 -11.13 7.79
N LYS A 161 6.34 -12.37 8.28
CA LYS A 161 5.28 -13.03 9.08
C LYS A 161 4.91 -12.29 10.37
N ARG A 162 5.83 -11.50 10.97
CA ARG A 162 5.52 -10.64 12.13
C ARG A 162 4.58 -9.47 11.80
N LEU A 163 4.35 -9.16 10.52
CA LEU A 163 3.33 -8.19 10.10
C LEU A 163 1.92 -8.79 10.05
N GLY A 164 1.76 -10.09 10.36
CA GLY A 164 0.49 -10.81 10.26
C GLY A 164 0.08 -11.17 8.82
N LEU A 165 0.93 -10.86 7.83
CA LEU A 165 0.66 -11.10 6.42
C LEU A 165 0.99 -12.55 6.02
N ASN A 166 0.16 -13.11 5.15
CA ASN A 166 0.42 -14.38 4.47
C ASN A 166 1.20 -14.19 3.16
N ILE A 167 1.79 -15.27 2.61
CA ILE A 167 2.64 -15.17 1.41
C ILE A 167 1.92 -14.62 0.17
N ASN A 168 0.62 -14.85 -0.01
CA ASN A 168 -0.10 -14.30 -1.16
C ASN A 168 -0.26 -12.77 -1.02
N GLU A 169 -0.48 -12.25 0.20
CA GLU A 169 -0.48 -10.81 0.46
C GLU A 169 0.92 -10.22 0.23
N ILE A 170 1.96 -10.87 0.74
CA ILE A 170 3.34 -10.41 0.62
C ILE A 170 3.79 -10.35 -0.85
N ASP A 171 3.42 -11.34 -1.67
CA ASP A 171 3.62 -11.32 -3.12
C ASP A 171 2.92 -10.10 -3.78
N LEU A 172 1.73 -9.70 -3.33
CA LEU A 172 1.07 -8.47 -3.78
C LEU A 172 1.78 -7.19 -3.31
N TRP A 173 2.32 -7.16 -2.09
CA TRP A 173 3.16 -6.07 -1.59
C TRP A 173 4.43 -5.90 -2.44
N VAL A 174 5.15 -6.99 -2.71
CA VAL A 174 6.35 -7.01 -3.56
C VAL A 174 6.03 -6.60 -5.01
N LYS A 175 4.94 -7.10 -5.60
CA LYS A 175 4.43 -6.67 -6.93
C LYS A 175 3.95 -5.22 -6.97
N SER A 176 3.68 -4.62 -5.82
CA SER A 176 3.39 -3.18 -5.67
C SER A 176 4.68 -2.37 -5.40
N GLY A 177 5.84 -2.99 -5.57
CA GLY A 177 7.16 -2.39 -5.43
C GLY A 177 7.68 -2.30 -3.99
N VAL A 178 7.04 -2.95 -3.02
CA VAL A 178 7.48 -2.94 -1.61
C VAL A 178 8.33 -4.16 -1.33
N THR A 179 9.65 -4.00 -1.42
CA THR A 179 10.60 -5.14 -1.45
C THR A 179 11.24 -5.48 -0.10
N SER A 180 10.99 -4.67 0.95
CA SER A 180 11.56 -4.90 2.29
C SER A 180 10.52 -4.86 3.40
N PHE A 181 10.74 -5.68 4.43
CA PHE A 181 9.93 -5.69 5.66
C PHE A 181 9.82 -4.29 6.29
N ASN A 182 10.93 -3.52 6.32
CA ASN A 182 10.95 -2.19 6.93
C ASN A 182 10.04 -1.20 6.19
N GLU A 183 10.04 -1.24 4.85
CA GLU A 183 9.16 -0.42 4.03
C GLU A 183 7.68 -0.83 4.21
N GLY A 184 7.37 -2.13 4.12
CA GLY A 184 6.01 -2.63 4.36
C GLY A 184 5.47 -2.27 5.75
N ARG A 185 6.32 -2.38 6.79
CA ARG A 185 5.99 -1.95 8.15
C ARG A 185 5.64 -0.46 8.24
N LYS A 186 6.35 0.41 7.50
CA LYS A 186 6.10 1.86 7.48
C LYS A 186 4.77 2.18 6.80
N TRP A 187 4.49 1.60 5.62
CA TRP A 187 3.18 1.71 4.96
C TRP A 187 2.01 1.24 5.83
N LEU A 188 2.18 0.12 6.56
CA LEU A 188 1.17 -0.38 7.49
C LEU A 188 0.94 0.56 8.69
N LYS A 189 1.99 1.19 9.23
CA LYS A 189 1.86 2.22 10.29
C LYS A 189 1.03 3.42 9.82
N LEU A 190 1.18 3.83 8.56
CA LEU A 190 0.38 4.88 7.91
C LEU A 190 -1.06 4.45 7.58
N LYS A 191 -1.51 3.28 8.07
CA LYS A 191 -2.82 2.68 7.81
C LYS A 191 -3.07 2.37 6.32
N VAL A 192 -2.05 2.40 5.45
CA VAL A 192 -2.12 2.02 4.04
C VAL A 192 -2.08 0.50 3.91
N LYS A 193 -3.17 -0.17 4.32
CA LYS A 193 -3.22 -1.64 4.45
C LYS A 193 -3.31 -2.42 3.12
N LYS A 194 -3.64 -1.77 2.00
CA LYS A 194 -3.86 -2.43 0.70
C LYS A 194 -2.69 -2.17 -0.26
N PRO A 195 -2.01 -3.20 -0.82
CA PRO A 195 -0.88 -3.01 -1.75
C PRO A 195 -1.21 -2.12 -2.95
N LYS A 196 -2.44 -2.21 -3.49
CA LYS A 196 -2.92 -1.32 -4.56
C LYS A 196 -2.76 0.16 -4.22
N ARG A 197 -3.04 0.57 -2.97
CA ARG A 197 -2.89 1.98 -2.55
C ARG A 197 -1.43 2.40 -2.47
N VAL A 198 -0.52 1.51 -2.09
CA VAL A 198 0.93 1.78 -2.17
C VAL A 198 1.35 1.95 -3.62
N LYS A 199 0.87 1.09 -4.52
CA LYS A 199 1.11 1.25 -5.96
C LYS A 199 0.56 2.57 -6.51
N GLU A 200 -0.60 3.04 -6.03
CA GLU A 200 -1.15 4.37 -6.38
C GLU A 200 -0.19 5.50 -5.98
N TRP A 201 0.41 5.48 -4.78
CA TRP A 201 1.44 6.46 -4.37
C TRP A 201 2.71 6.37 -5.25
N LYS A 202 3.23 5.16 -5.48
CA LYS A 202 4.45 4.97 -6.29
C LYS A 202 4.25 5.40 -7.74
N ASN A 203 3.08 5.11 -8.33
CA ASN A 203 2.72 5.50 -9.69
C ASN A 203 2.69 7.02 -9.92
N VAL A 204 2.45 7.81 -8.86
CA VAL A 204 2.44 9.28 -8.95
C VAL A 204 3.77 9.93 -8.52
N GLY A 205 4.85 9.14 -8.43
CA GLY A 205 6.18 9.65 -8.09
C GLY A 205 6.38 9.96 -6.60
N ILE A 206 5.55 9.38 -5.72
CA ILE A 206 5.71 9.43 -4.26
C ILE A 206 6.11 8.01 -3.81
N THR A 207 7.41 7.73 -3.85
CA THR A 207 7.94 6.36 -3.83
C THR A 207 8.26 5.82 -2.44
N SER A 208 8.48 6.71 -1.46
CA SER A 208 8.78 6.38 -0.08
C SER A 208 7.53 6.45 0.81
N PRO A 209 7.41 5.58 1.83
CA PRO A 209 6.38 5.73 2.86
C PRO A 209 6.59 7.01 3.68
N GLU A 210 7.80 7.53 3.83
CA GLU A 210 8.08 8.80 4.50
C GLU A 210 7.32 9.96 3.85
N GLU A 211 7.54 10.17 2.54
CA GLU A 211 6.92 11.27 1.79
C GLU A 211 5.39 11.12 1.76
N ALA A 212 4.89 9.92 1.46
CA ALA A 212 3.46 9.63 1.53
C ALA A 212 2.89 9.85 2.95
N GLY A 213 3.70 9.61 3.98
CA GLY A 213 3.37 9.90 5.36
C GLY A 213 3.16 11.38 5.62
N GLU A 214 4.02 12.26 5.11
CA GLU A 214 3.85 13.71 5.24
C GLU A 214 2.52 14.17 4.63
N TRP A 215 2.18 13.71 3.42
CA TRP A 215 0.89 13.99 2.77
C TRP A 215 -0.31 13.45 3.57
N ILE A 216 -0.21 12.23 4.13
CA ILE A 216 -1.28 11.63 4.94
C ILE A 216 -1.50 12.42 6.25
N HIS A 217 -0.43 12.86 6.92
CA HIS A 217 -0.54 13.70 8.12
C HIS A 217 -1.01 15.13 7.80
N ALA A 218 -0.75 15.64 6.60
CA ALA A 218 -1.36 16.86 6.06
C ALA A 218 -2.84 16.69 5.64
N HIS A 219 -3.52 15.63 6.09
CA HIS A 219 -4.90 15.29 5.76
C HIS A 219 -5.18 15.05 4.26
N ILE A 220 -4.17 14.66 3.49
CA ILE A 220 -4.29 14.35 2.05
C ILE A 220 -4.02 12.85 1.84
N PRO A 221 -4.97 11.95 2.18
CA PRO A 221 -4.78 10.50 2.13
C PRO A 221 -4.89 9.90 0.71
N LEU A 222 -5.04 10.73 -0.33
CA LEU A 222 -5.23 10.31 -1.71
C LEU A 222 -4.01 10.69 -2.55
N ALA A 223 -3.29 9.66 -3.02
CA ALA A 223 -2.07 9.81 -3.83
C ALA A 223 -2.23 10.78 -5.00
N LYS A 224 -3.35 10.72 -5.74
CA LYS A 224 -3.63 11.63 -6.85
C LYS A 224 -3.64 13.10 -6.42
N ILE A 225 -4.29 13.43 -5.30
CA ILE A 225 -4.38 14.81 -4.81
C ILE A 225 -3.00 15.30 -4.33
N ALA A 226 -2.26 14.46 -3.60
CA ALA A 226 -0.89 14.76 -3.18
C ALA A 226 0.04 15.03 -4.39
N ALA A 227 -0.10 14.25 -5.46
CA ALA A 227 0.68 14.43 -6.69
C ALA A 227 0.33 15.72 -7.43
N GLU A 228 -0.94 16.11 -7.43
CA GLU A 228 -1.37 17.37 -8.04
C GLU A 228 -0.82 18.57 -7.25
N TRP A 229 -0.86 18.55 -5.91
CA TRP A 229 -0.16 19.53 -5.06
C TRP A 229 1.36 19.56 -5.32
N LYS A 230 2.02 18.39 -5.36
CA LYS A 230 3.46 18.25 -5.65
C LYS A 230 3.81 18.84 -7.03
N LYS A 231 2.96 18.61 -8.04
CA LYS A 231 3.09 19.19 -9.39
C LYS A 231 2.92 20.72 -9.40
N ALA A 232 2.10 21.27 -8.50
CA ALA A 232 1.98 22.71 -8.28
C ALA A 232 3.14 23.32 -7.45
N GLY A 233 4.20 22.55 -7.17
CA GLY A 233 5.35 22.99 -6.38
C GLY A 233 5.05 23.20 -4.89
N LYS A 234 3.96 22.59 -4.39
CA LYS A 234 3.51 22.77 -3.00
C LYS A 234 3.96 21.64 -2.09
N THR A 235 4.31 22.02 -0.87
CA THR A 235 4.65 21.10 0.22
C THR A 235 3.40 20.56 0.92
N PRO A 236 3.47 19.40 1.61
CA PRO A 236 2.40 18.91 2.48
C PRO A 236 1.96 19.96 3.52
N THR A 237 2.91 20.72 4.07
CA THR A 237 2.64 21.77 5.06
C THR A 237 1.80 22.91 4.49
N GLU A 238 2.15 23.45 3.30
CA GLU A 238 1.32 24.47 2.64
C GLU A 238 -0.08 23.93 2.31
N ALA A 239 -0.16 22.70 1.83
CA ALA A 239 -1.40 22.05 1.47
C ALA A 239 -2.34 21.86 2.68
N ARG A 240 -1.78 21.56 3.86
CA ARG A 240 -2.51 21.56 5.14
C ARG A 240 -3.06 22.94 5.50
N VAL A 241 -2.23 24.00 5.41
CA VAL A 241 -2.67 25.37 5.74
C VAL A 241 -3.81 25.83 4.82
N TRP A 242 -3.78 25.46 3.54
CA TRP A 242 -4.90 25.69 2.62
C TRP A 242 -6.19 24.98 3.05
N ALA A 243 -6.10 23.71 3.47
CA ALA A 243 -7.26 22.95 3.94
C ALA A 243 -7.83 23.51 5.26
N GLU A 244 -6.98 24.01 6.17
CA GLU A 244 -7.40 24.56 7.47
C GLU A 244 -8.20 25.87 7.37
N ILE A 245 -7.88 26.75 6.41
CA ILE A 245 -8.46 28.11 6.37
C ILE A 245 -9.96 28.13 6.01
N SER A 246 -10.48 27.10 5.35
CA SER A 246 -11.89 27.06 4.91
C SER A 246 -12.38 25.68 4.44
N GLN A 247 -11.70 24.60 4.85
CA GLN A 247 -11.97 23.23 4.35
C GLN A 247 -11.79 23.09 2.82
N LEU A 248 -11.07 24.02 2.18
CA LEU A 248 -10.84 24.02 0.73
C LEU A 248 -10.18 22.71 0.30
N ARG A 249 -10.78 22.07 -0.69
CA ARG A 249 -10.18 20.91 -1.34
C ARG A 249 -9.23 21.39 -2.41
N TYR A 250 -8.28 20.55 -2.79
CA TYR A 250 -7.29 20.90 -3.81
C TYR A 250 -7.86 21.49 -5.13
N PRO A 251 -8.96 20.96 -5.71
CA PRO A 251 -9.56 21.56 -6.92
C PRO A 251 -9.98 23.01 -6.70
N ASP A 252 -10.48 23.33 -5.51
CA ASP A 252 -10.90 24.67 -5.14
C ASP A 252 -9.67 25.59 -5.08
N VAL A 253 -8.57 25.15 -4.45
CA VAL A 253 -7.29 25.90 -4.37
C VAL A 253 -6.73 26.22 -5.76
N ILE A 254 -6.78 25.27 -6.70
CA ILE A 254 -6.34 25.54 -8.09
C ILE A 254 -7.23 26.57 -8.79
N ALA A 255 -8.54 26.58 -8.53
CA ALA A 255 -9.42 27.61 -9.05
C ALA A 255 -9.15 28.98 -8.41
N TRP A 256 -8.90 29.04 -7.09
CA TRP A 256 -8.41 30.25 -6.40
C TRP A 256 -7.10 30.77 -7.02
N SER A 257 -6.13 29.89 -7.28
CA SER A 257 -4.85 30.27 -7.91
C SER A 257 -4.99 30.74 -9.36
N ARG A 258 -5.94 30.20 -10.14
CA ARG A 258 -6.28 30.75 -11.48
C ARG A 258 -6.87 32.16 -11.42
N LEU A 259 -7.56 32.49 -10.33
CA LEU A 259 -8.08 33.83 -10.05
C LEU A 259 -7.04 34.76 -9.40
N GLY A 260 -5.77 34.36 -9.34
CA GLY A 260 -4.66 35.16 -8.82
C GLY A 260 -4.39 35.02 -7.32
N VAL A 261 -5.09 34.12 -6.62
CA VAL A 261 -4.93 33.88 -5.18
C VAL A 261 -3.97 32.70 -4.94
N GLN A 262 -2.68 33.01 -4.78
CA GLN A 262 -1.58 32.04 -4.76
C GLN A 262 -1.21 31.54 -3.35
N THR A 263 -1.66 32.23 -2.30
CA THR A 263 -1.30 31.92 -0.90
C THR A 263 -2.53 31.76 -0.01
N PRO A 264 -2.46 30.93 1.06
CA PRO A 264 -3.55 30.79 2.02
C PRO A 264 -3.93 32.14 2.67
N SER A 265 -2.93 33.00 2.93
CA SER A 265 -3.13 34.34 3.48
C SER A 265 -3.89 35.29 2.55
N GLN A 266 -3.74 35.15 1.23
CA GLN A 266 -4.56 35.89 0.26
C GLN A 266 -6.00 35.37 0.24
N ALA A 267 -6.20 34.05 0.23
CA ALA A 267 -7.54 33.45 0.27
C ALA A 267 -8.29 33.85 1.54
N LYS A 268 -7.63 33.82 2.70
CA LYS A 268 -8.21 34.24 3.99
C LYS A 268 -8.79 35.66 3.94
N ARG A 269 -8.15 36.60 3.22
CA ARG A 269 -8.65 37.99 3.07
C ARG A 269 -9.96 38.09 2.29
N TRP A 270 -10.24 37.15 1.39
CA TRP A 270 -11.52 37.06 0.69
C TRP A 270 -12.57 36.31 1.53
N ILE A 271 -12.15 35.24 2.22
CA ILE A 271 -13.03 34.41 3.05
C ILE A 271 -13.61 35.18 4.24
N VAL A 272 -12.85 36.08 4.87
CA VAL A 272 -13.38 36.98 5.93
C VAL A 272 -14.35 38.06 5.41
N LEU A 273 -14.59 38.10 4.10
CA LEU A 273 -15.60 38.92 3.44
C LEU A 273 -16.73 38.05 2.85
N ASP A 274 -16.91 36.83 3.37
CA ASP A 274 -17.86 35.78 2.91
C ASP A 274 -17.68 35.31 1.46
N ILE A 275 -16.60 35.73 0.79
CA ILE A 275 -16.24 35.26 -0.55
C ILE A 275 -15.49 33.94 -0.34
N THR A 276 -16.26 32.87 -0.14
CA THR A 276 -15.78 31.57 0.37
C THR A 276 -15.44 30.56 -0.72
N SER A 277 -15.82 30.81 -1.98
CA SER A 277 -15.62 29.89 -3.10
C SER A 277 -14.94 30.57 -4.30
N PRO A 278 -14.27 29.80 -5.18
CA PRO A 278 -13.75 30.34 -6.44
C PRO A 278 -14.83 30.96 -7.32
N LYS A 279 -16.06 30.42 -7.30
CA LYS A 279 -17.21 30.96 -8.06
C LYS A 279 -17.58 32.36 -7.57
N ALA A 280 -17.69 32.54 -6.25
CA ALA A 280 -17.91 33.86 -5.67
C ALA A 280 -16.78 34.83 -6.03
N LEU A 281 -15.52 34.39 -5.96
CA LEU A 281 -14.40 35.25 -6.36
C LEU A 281 -14.43 35.62 -7.85
N SER A 282 -14.84 34.72 -8.76
CA SER A 282 -14.98 35.06 -10.18
C SER A 282 -16.08 36.11 -10.42
N GLU A 283 -17.24 35.99 -9.76
CA GLU A 283 -18.34 36.96 -9.86
C GLU A 283 -17.88 38.37 -9.45
N TRP A 284 -17.17 38.49 -8.32
CA TRP A 284 -16.60 39.77 -7.87
C TRP A 284 -15.53 40.31 -8.85
N LYS A 285 -14.73 39.45 -9.48
CA LYS A 285 -13.74 39.86 -10.48
C LYS A 285 -14.34 40.29 -11.81
N GLU A 286 -15.44 39.65 -12.23
CA GLU A 286 -16.22 40.06 -13.39
C GLU A 286 -16.79 41.47 -13.19
N ALA A 287 -17.29 41.76 -11.98
CA ALA A 287 -17.67 43.10 -11.50
C ALA A 287 -16.48 44.09 -11.30
N LYS A 288 -15.28 43.78 -11.81
CA LYS A 288 -14.05 44.60 -11.70
C LYS A 288 -13.64 44.93 -10.25
N VAL A 289 -13.87 43.98 -9.34
CA VAL A 289 -13.36 44.01 -7.96
C VAL A 289 -12.23 43.00 -7.82
N ASP A 290 -11.01 43.46 -8.05
CA ASP A 290 -9.81 42.62 -8.11
C ASP A 290 -9.10 42.42 -6.77
N SER A 291 -9.52 43.15 -5.72
CA SER A 291 -8.87 43.11 -4.40
C SER A 291 -9.87 43.01 -3.24
N PRO A 292 -9.47 42.36 -2.12
CA PRO A 292 -10.28 42.33 -0.90
C PRO A 292 -10.62 43.72 -0.37
N THR A 293 -9.72 44.71 -0.55
CA THR A 293 -9.96 46.09 -0.11
C THR A 293 -11.12 46.74 -0.86
N GLN A 294 -11.21 46.52 -2.18
CA GLN A 294 -12.34 47.00 -2.98
C GLN A 294 -13.64 46.25 -2.62
N ALA A 295 -13.58 44.93 -2.40
CA ALA A 295 -14.76 44.15 -1.99
C ALA A 295 -15.29 44.59 -0.62
N LYS A 296 -14.38 44.78 0.34
CA LYS A 296 -14.70 45.38 1.65
C LYS A 296 -15.34 46.75 1.51
N ALA A 297 -14.80 47.64 0.65
CA ALA A 297 -15.36 48.97 0.46
C ALA A 297 -16.80 48.99 -0.12
N TRP A 298 -17.24 47.92 -0.79
CA TRP A 298 -18.65 47.74 -1.20
C TRP A 298 -19.49 47.11 -0.09
N LYS A 299 -18.97 46.10 0.62
CA LYS A 299 -19.66 45.46 1.74
C LYS A 299 -19.89 46.42 2.92
N ASP A 300 -18.93 47.30 3.21
CA ASP A 300 -19.02 48.30 4.28
C ASP A 300 -20.14 49.33 4.05
N ILE A 301 -20.64 49.45 2.81
CA ILE A 301 -21.79 50.31 2.45
C ILE A 301 -23.04 49.48 2.13
N GLY A 302 -23.10 48.24 2.61
CA GLY A 302 -24.26 47.34 2.51
C GLY A 302 -24.33 46.48 1.24
N VAL A 303 -23.49 46.74 0.23
CA VAL A 303 -23.54 46.01 -1.05
C VAL A 303 -22.79 44.68 -0.94
N ASN A 304 -23.55 43.62 -0.67
CA ASN A 304 -23.02 42.27 -0.41
C ASN A 304 -23.04 41.31 -1.60
N SER A 305 -23.66 41.68 -2.73
CA SER A 305 -23.70 40.87 -3.96
C SER A 305 -22.80 41.45 -5.05
N ALA A 306 -22.08 40.58 -5.75
CA ALA A 306 -21.27 40.95 -6.92
C ALA A 306 -22.12 41.50 -8.07
N ASP A 307 -23.35 41.00 -8.26
CA ASP A 307 -24.26 41.45 -9.31
C ASP A 307 -24.64 42.92 -9.12
N ILE A 308 -24.99 43.29 -7.88
CA ILE A 308 -25.33 44.68 -7.52
C ILE A 308 -24.10 45.58 -7.68
N VAL A 309 -22.91 45.13 -7.27
CA VAL A 309 -21.66 45.87 -7.54
C VAL A 309 -21.44 46.03 -9.05
N ASN A 310 -21.74 45.02 -9.86
CA ASN A 310 -21.60 45.05 -11.30
C ASN A 310 -22.56 46.07 -11.94
N GLU A 311 -23.80 46.16 -11.48
CA GLU A 311 -24.74 47.21 -11.88
C GLU A 311 -24.18 48.61 -11.55
N TRP A 312 -23.77 48.85 -10.30
CA TRP A 312 -23.17 50.13 -9.89
C TRP A 312 -21.95 50.46 -10.76
N LYS A 313 -21.10 49.46 -11.05
CA LYS A 313 -19.90 49.59 -11.89
C LYS A 313 -20.18 49.99 -13.35
N HIS A 314 -21.34 49.63 -13.90
CA HIS A 314 -21.78 50.04 -15.23
C HIS A 314 -22.61 51.34 -15.21
N SER A 315 -22.88 51.91 -14.02
CA SER A 315 -23.55 53.19 -13.86
C SER A 315 -22.58 54.39 -13.85
N PRO A 316 -23.09 55.64 -13.91
CA PRO A 316 -22.29 56.84 -13.66
C PRO A 316 -21.69 56.94 -12.24
N TYR A 317 -22.13 56.10 -11.31
CA TYR A 317 -21.74 56.09 -9.88
C TYR A 317 -20.88 54.84 -9.56
N ASN A 318 -19.89 54.56 -10.40
CA ASN A 318 -19.14 53.29 -10.45
C ASN A 318 -18.08 53.05 -9.36
N THR A 319 -18.06 53.86 -8.31
CA THR A 319 -17.23 53.66 -7.11
C THR A 319 -18.10 53.60 -5.87
N SER A 320 -17.66 52.84 -4.86
CA SER A 320 -18.39 52.75 -3.59
C SER A 320 -18.68 54.13 -3.00
N LYS A 321 -17.70 55.04 -3.01
CA LYS A 321 -17.85 56.45 -2.59
C LYS A 321 -18.95 57.23 -3.33
N GLN A 322 -19.20 56.94 -4.61
CA GLN A 322 -20.26 57.59 -5.38
C GLN A 322 -21.62 56.91 -5.16
N ALA A 323 -21.64 55.61 -4.85
CA ALA A 323 -22.85 54.87 -4.51
C ALA A 323 -23.33 55.17 -3.07
N THR A 324 -22.42 55.43 -2.12
CA THR A 324 -22.74 55.66 -0.70
C THR A 324 -23.93 56.61 -0.47
N PRO A 325 -23.98 57.82 -1.04
CA PRO A 325 -25.08 58.74 -0.76
C PRO A 325 -26.43 58.23 -1.27
N TRP A 326 -26.45 57.47 -2.37
CA TRP A 326 -27.67 56.86 -2.91
C TRP A 326 -28.16 55.69 -2.04
N LEU A 327 -27.23 54.84 -1.58
CA LEU A 327 -27.53 53.74 -0.66
C LEU A 327 -28.02 54.26 0.71
N GLU A 328 -27.43 55.33 1.23
CA GLU A 328 -27.93 56.06 2.41
C GLU A 328 -29.32 56.65 2.17
N ALA A 329 -29.64 57.04 0.93
CA ALA A 329 -30.96 57.45 0.47
C ALA A 329 -31.92 56.29 0.13
N GLY A 330 -31.61 55.06 0.57
CA GLY A 330 -32.46 53.88 0.41
C GLY A 330 -32.42 53.24 -0.99
N ILE A 331 -31.66 53.80 -1.93
CA ILE A 331 -31.56 53.33 -3.31
C ILE A 331 -30.60 52.14 -3.41
N LYS A 332 -31.12 50.96 -3.75
CA LYS A 332 -30.37 49.69 -3.69
C LYS A 332 -29.59 49.44 -4.98
N THR A 333 -30.20 49.74 -6.11
CA THR A 333 -29.64 49.58 -7.46
C THR A 333 -29.53 50.94 -8.17
N PRO A 334 -28.57 51.12 -9.10
CA PRO A 334 -28.51 52.34 -9.90
C PRO A 334 -29.69 52.49 -10.86
N SER A 335 -30.47 51.43 -11.12
CA SER A 335 -31.64 51.45 -12.01
C SER A 335 -32.78 52.33 -11.44
N GLU A 336 -33.01 52.25 -10.13
CA GLU A 336 -34.01 53.03 -9.39
C GLU A 336 -33.82 54.55 -9.56
N ILE A 337 -32.57 55.01 -9.72
CA ILE A 337 -32.22 56.43 -9.91
C ILE A 337 -32.95 57.03 -11.12
N GLN A 338 -33.23 56.24 -12.16
CA GLN A 338 -33.92 56.76 -13.35
C GLN A 338 -35.38 57.14 -13.06
N GLY A 339 -36.08 56.43 -12.17
CA GLY A 339 -37.42 56.79 -11.73
C GLY A 339 -37.43 58.16 -11.05
N TRP A 340 -36.50 58.39 -10.12
CA TRP A 340 -36.31 59.69 -9.45
C TRP A 340 -35.98 60.81 -10.45
N ARG A 341 -35.13 60.54 -11.45
CA ARG A 341 -34.79 61.52 -12.50
C ARG A 341 -35.98 61.89 -13.38
N ASN A 342 -36.87 60.95 -13.68
CA ASN A 342 -38.07 61.20 -14.49
C ASN A 342 -39.02 62.22 -13.82
N ILE A 343 -39.06 62.24 -12.48
CA ILE A 343 -39.85 63.18 -11.68
C ILE A 343 -39.06 64.45 -11.28
N GLY A 344 -37.91 64.69 -11.92
CA GLY A 344 -37.08 65.89 -11.72
C GLY A 344 -36.02 65.79 -10.62
N ILE A 345 -36.05 64.75 -9.78
CA ILE A 345 -35.14 64.57 -8.64
C ILE A 345 -33.82 63.98 -9.11
N ARG A 346 -32.72 64.75 -8.94
CA ARG A 346 -31.43 64.44 -9.59
C ARG A 346 -30.27 64.18 -8.64
N SER A 347 -30.47 64.34 -7.32
CA SER A 347 -29.42 64.16 -6.33
C SER A 347 -29.82 63.20 -5.21
N ALA A 348 -28.86 62.41 -4.72
CA ALA A 348 -29.06 61.52 -3.59
C ALA A 348 -29.54 62.26 -2.32
N LYS A 349 -29.07 63.50 -2.09
CA LYS A 349 -29.51 64.35 -0.97
C LYS A 349 -31.00 64.68 -1.06
N GLU A 350 -31.50 64.93 -2.26
CA GLU A 350 -32.91 65.23 -2.49
C GLU A 350 -33.78 63.99 -2.32
N VAL A 351 -33.36 62.83 -2.85
CA VAL A 351 -33.98 61.53 -2.56
C VAL A 351 -34.01 61.27 -1.06
N LYS A 352 -32.88 61.45 -0.36
CA LYS A 352 -32.77 61.25 1.09
C LYS A 352 -33.84 62.04 1.84
N SER A 353 -33.98 63.33 1.51
CA SER A 353 -34.99 64.21 2.11
C SER A 353 -36.46 63.87 1.80
N TRP A 354 -36.74 62.91 0.91
CA TRP A 354 -38.06 62.30 0.76
C TRP A 354 -38.15 61.01 1.60
N THR A 355 -37.12 60.16 1.58
CA THR A 355 -37.06 58.95 2.42
C THR A 355 -37.05 59.23 3.93
N ASP A 356 -36.51 60.38 4.34
CA ASP A 356 -36.50 60.86 5.73
C ASP A 356 -37.92 61.12 6.27
N ILE A 357 -38.85 61.49 5.38
CA ILE A 357 -40.26 61.76 5.71
C ILE A 357 -41.18 60.59 5.33
N GLY A 358 -40.63 59.39 5.15
CA GLY A 358 -41.42 58.17 4.87
C GLY A 358 -41.86 57.99 3.42
N VAL A 359 -41.31 58.75 2.45
CA VAL A 359 -41.61 58.62 1.02
C VAL A 359 -40.46 57.94 0.30
N TYR A 360 -40.65 56.68 -0.11
CA TYR A 360 -39.59 55.77 -0.55
C TYR A 360 -39.54 55.54 -2.07
N THR A 361 -40.58 55.91 -2.82
CA THR A 361 -40.61 55.69 -4.28
C THR A 361 -40.94 56.97 -5.08
N PRO A 362 -40.50 57.06 -6.36
CA PRO A 362 -40.87 58.18 -7.24
C PRO A 362 -42.38 58.31 -7.45
N ASP A 363 -43.12 57.20 -7.42
CA ASP A 363 -44.56 57.18 -7.62
C ASP A 363 -45.29 57.75 -6.39
N GLU A 364 -44.84 57.42 -5.17
CA GLU A 364 -45.34 58.07 -3.95
C GLU A 364 -45.06 59.58 -3.94
N VAL A 365 -43.85 60.01 -4.33
CA VAL A 365 -43.55 61.45 -4.48
C VAL A 365 -44.50 62.11 -5.48
N SER A 366 -44.71 61.48 -6.63
CA SER A 366 -45.61 62.00 -7.68
C SER A 366 -47.04 62.08 -7.19
N ALA A 367 -47.51 61.10 -6.42
CA ALA A 367 -48.82 61.11 -5.79
C ALA A 367 -48.97 62.27 -4.79
N TRP A 368 -48.01 62.46 -3.88
CA TRP A 368 -48.02 63.57 -2.93
C TRP A 368 -47.95 64.95 -3.60
N LEU A 369 -47.17 65.09 -4.68
CA LEU A 369 -47.05 66.34 -5.44
C LEU A 369 -48.34 66.75 -6.16
N LYS A 370 -49.33 65.84 -6.35
CA LYS A 370 -50.69 66.21 -6.79
C LYS A 370 -51.42 67.08 -5.76
N PHE A 371 -51.14 66.90 -4.46
CA PHE A 371 -51.84 67.57 -3.35
C PHE A 371 -51.09 68.78 -2.79
N SER A 372 -49.76 68.78 -2.84
CA SER A 372 -48.95 69.92 -2.37
C SER A 372 -47.57 69.96 -3.01
N SER A 373 -47.11 71.15 -3.39
CA SER A 373 -45.69 71.42 -3.71
C SER A 373 -44.83 71.64 -2.46
N SER A 374 -45.43 71.79 -1.27
CA SER A 374 -44.70 72.00 -0.01
C SER A 374 -44.35 70.67 0.64
N LYS A 375 -43.07 70.27 0.55
CA LYS A 375 -42.52 69.10 1.23
C LYS A 375 -42.77 69.10 2.74
N ALA A 376 -42.69 70.27 3.39
CA ALA A 376 -42.95 70.38 4.84
C ALA A 376 -44.41 70.05 5.18
N LYS A 377 -45.36 70.45 4.32
CA LYS A 377 -46.78 70.11 4.49
C LYS A 377 -47.04 68.62 4.27
N ILE A 378 -46.37 68.02 3.29
CA ILE A 378 -46.43 66.57 3.05
C ILE A 378 -45.86 65.79 4.23
N ALA A 379 -44.73 66.22 4.80
CA ALA A 379 -44.13 65.60 5.98
C ALA A 379 -45.11 65.60 7.18
N GLN A 380 -45.73 66.75 7.47
CA GLN A 380 -46.76 66.86 8.50
C GLN A 380 -47.93 65.90 8.25
N TRP A 381 -48.43 65.81 7.01
CA TRP A 381 -49.51 64.88 6.66
C TRP A 381 -49.13 63.41 6.85
N ILE A 382 -47.87 63.03 6.60
CA ILE A 382 -47.39 61.66 6.84
C ILE A 382 -47.27 61.38 8.35
N GLU A 383 -46.80 62.34 9.15
CA GLU A 383 -46.79 62.24 10.62
C GLU A 383 -48.21 62.12 11.21
N GLU A 384 -49.18 62.82 10.61
CA GLU A 384 -50.62 62.73 10.95
C GLU A 384 -51.29 61.45 10.41
N GLY A 385 -50.57 60.60 9.67
CA GLY A 385 -51.04 59.29 9.20
C GLY A 385 -51.84 59.30 7.89
N TYR A 386 -51.86 60.41 7.15
CA TYR A 386 -52.54 60.49 5.85
C TYR A 386 -51.76 59.73 4.76
N VAL A 387 -52.52 59.22 3.79
CA VAL A 387 -51.99 58.60 2.55
C VAL A 387 -52.63 59.26 1.34
N PRO A 388 -51.91 59.42 0.21
CA PRO A 388 -52.49 60.00 -0.99
C PRO A 388 -53.42 58.97 -1.64
N GLN A 389 -54.73 59.19 -1.55
CA GLN A 389 -55.73 58.39 -2.25
C GLN A 389 -56.08 59.06 -3.58
N GLU A 390 -56.26 58.29 -4.65
CA GLU A 390 -56.78 58.84 -5.90
C GLU A 390 -58.29 59.07 -5.77
N ASP A 391 -58.75 60.26 -6.15
CA ASP A 391 -60.18 60.54 -6.34
C ASP A 391 -60.72 59.57 -7.41
N LYS A 392 -61.84 58.89 -7.09
CA LYS A 392 -62.47 57.86 -7.93
C LYS A 392 -63.44 58.43 -8.95
#